data_AF-A0A8H3QQ16-F1
#
_entry.id   AF-A0A8H3QQ16-F1
#
_cell.length_a   1.000
_cell.length_b   1.000
_cell.length_c   1.000
_cell.angle_alpha   90.00
_cell.angle_beta   90.00
_cell.angle_gamma   90.00
#
_symmetry.space_group_name_H-M   'P 1'
#
loop_
_entity.id
_entity.type
_entity.pdbx_description
1 polymer ?
#
loop_
_entity_poly.entity_id
_entity_poly.type
_entity_poly.pdbx_seq_one_letter_code
_entity_poly.pdbx_strand_id
1 'polypeptide(L)'
;MFSDVKTILGKRRLRRENVQKENKNVYIFCTATPKQEPLEGKFLLKPARELSSKPPKDWDDNDLMPIVKLLAGRPYIDGRGDQF
;
A
#
# COMPACT_ATOMS: atom_id res chain seq x y z
N MET A 1 -45.04 -9.86 -3.36
CA MET A 1 -44.18 -8.92 -2.61
C MET A 1 -42.73 -9.33 -2.78
N PHE A 2 -42.01 -8.75 -3.74
CA PHE A 2 -40.54 -8.74 -3.81
C PHE A 2 -40.13 -7.51 -4.63
N SER A 3 -40.31 -6.31 -4.09
CA SER A 3 -39.98 -5.03 -4.74
C SER A 3 -38.55 -4.54 -4.47
N ASP A 4 -37.79 -5.19 -3.58
CA ASP A 4 -36.68 -4.50 -2.92
C ASP A 4 -35.27 -4.87 -3.42
N VAL A 5 -35.15 -5.63 -4.51
CA VAL A 5 -33.83 -6.04 -5.05
C VAL A 5 -33.29 -5.04 -6.09
N LYS A 6 -34.07 -4.05 -6.55
CA LYS A 6 -33.67 -3.14 -7.63
C LYS A 6 -32.89 -1.88 -7.23
N THR A 7 -32.73 -1.58 -5.93
CA THR A 7 -32.16 -0.29 -5.48
C THR A 7 -30.65 -0.34 -5.18
N ILE A 8 -30.10 -1.51 -4.84
CA ILE A 8 -28.70 -1.64 -4.41
C ILE A 8 -27.73 -1.67 -5.60
N LEU A 9 -28.15 -2.27 -6.72
CA LEU A 9 -27.30 -2.41 -7.92
C LEU A 9 -27.04 -1.06 -8.60
N GLY A 10 -28.04 -0.18 -8.65
CA GLY A 10 -27.93 1.16 -9.24
C GLY A 10 -26.98 2.09 -8.47
N LYS A 11 -27.01 2.04 -7.13
CA LYS A 11 -26.11 2.85 -6.29
C LYS A 11 -24.64 2.40 -6.38
N ARG A 12 -24.38 1.10 -6.56
CA ARG A 12 -23.00 0.59 -6.76
C ARG A 12 -22.40 1.00 -8.11
N ARG A 13 -23.22 1.13 -9.15
CA ARG A 13 -22.76 1.51 -10.50
C ARG A 13 -22.33 2.99 -10.55
N LEU A 14 -23.13 3.89 -9.97
CA LEU A 14 -22.80 5.31 -9.84
C LEU A 14 -21.57 5.59 -8.96
N ARG A 15 -21.34 4.78 -7.91
CA ARG A 15 -20.13 4.93 -7.08
C ARG A 15 -18.86 4.46 -7.80
N ARG A 16 -18.95 3.46 -8.68
CA ARG A 16 -17.82 3.00 -9.51
C ARG A 16 -17.46 3.99 -10.62
N GLU A 17 -18.45 4.63 -11.24
CA GLU A 17 -18.22 5.63 -12.28
C GLU A 17 -17.57 6.92 -11.75
N ASN A 18 -17.88 7.33 -10.51
CA ASN A 18 -17.23 8.50 -9.89
C ASN A 18 -15.81 8.23 -9.38
N VAL A 19 -15.43 6.98 -9.09
CA VAL A 19 -14.03 6.64 -8.72
C VAL A 19 -13.13 6.58 -9.96
N GLN A 20 -13.69 6.38 -11.16
CA GLN A 20 -12.90 6.25 -12.40
C GLN A 20 -12.53 7.59 -13.07
N LYS A 21 -12.99 8.73 -12.55
CA LYS A 21 -12.75 10.06 -13.17
C LYS A 21 -11.59 10.88 -12.58
N GLU A 22 -10.70 10.26 -11.81
CA GLU A 22 -9.46 10.88 -11.35
C GLU A 22 -8.21 10.14 -11.80
N ASN A 23 -8.23 9.48 -12.97
CA ASN A 23 -7.00 9.11 -13.66
C ASN A 23 -6.40 10.35 -14.35
N LYS A 24 -6.02 11.36 -13.56
CA LYS A 24 -4.97 12.28 -13.99
C LYS A 24 -3.73 11.41 -14.11
N ASN A 25 -3.10 11.36 -15.27
CA ASN A 25 -1.86 10.64 -15.51
C ASN A 25 -0.82 10.99 -14.43
N VAL A 26 -0.78 10.22 -13.33
CA VAL A 26 0.25 10.36 -12.31
C VAL A 26 1.48 9.73 -12.92
N TYR A 27 2.37 10.57 -13.44
CA TYR A 27 3.72 10.16 -13.80
C TYR A 27 4.45 9.81 -12.50
N ILE A 28 4.39 8.54 -12.09
CA ILE A 28 5.16 8.03 -10.96
C ILE A 28 6.59 7.82 -11.45
N PHE A 29 7.45 8.83 -11.26
CA PHE A 29 8.88 8.69 -11.51
C PHE A 29 9.55 8.10 -10.28
N CYS A 30 9.99 6.84 -10.37
CA CYS A 30 10.78 6.22 -9.31
C CYS A 30 12.23 6.72 -9.42
N THR A 31 12.67 7.51 -8.45
CA THR A 31 14.05 7.99 -8.34
C THR A 31 14.97 7.01 -7.59
N ALA A 32 14.45 5.88 -7.13
CA ALA A 32 15.22 4.94 -6.32
C ALA A 32 16.19 4.14 -7.18
N THR A 33 17.46 4.09 -6.76
CA THR A 33 18.48 3.25 -7.38
C THR A 33 18.21 1.78 -7.07
N PRO A 34 18.15 0.88 -8.09
CA PRO A 34 17.99 -0.55 -7.86
C PRO A 34 19.11 -1.12 -6.99
N LYS A 35 18.74 -1.94 -6.01
CA LYS A 35 19.64 -2.72 -5.16
C LYS A 35 19.40 -4.19 -5.44
N GLN A 36 20.46 -4.89 -5.85
CA GLN A 36 20.38 -6.32 -6.20
C GLN A 36 20.21 -7.21 -4.97
N GLU A 37 20.73 -6.77 -3.83
CA GLU A 37 20.61 -7.51 -2.58
C GLU A 37 19.18 -7.43 -2.02
N PRO A 38 18.57 -8.58 -1.67
CA PRO A 38 17.27 -8.62 -1.05
C PRO A 38 17.29 -7.89 0.31
N LEU A 39 16.19 -7.25 0.69
CA LEU A 39 16.02 -6.70 2.02
C LEU A 39 15.80 -7.84 3.02
N GLU A 40 16.64 -7.99 4.04
CA GLU A 40 16.33 -8.92 5.12
C GLU A 40 15.03 -8.52 5.83
N GLY A 41 14.07 -9.44 5.90
CA GLY A 41 12.74 -9.18 6.43
C GLY A 41 12.73 -8.68 7.88
N LYS A 42 13.75 -9.03 8.67
CA LYS A 42 13.91 -8.58 10.06
C LYS A 42 13.91 -7.05 10.21
N PHE A 43 14.43 -6.33 9.21
CA PHE A 43 14.46 -4.87 9.23
C PHE A 43 13.07 -4.23 9.10
N LEU A 44 12.09 -4.96 8.57
CA LEU A 44 10.70 -4.48 8.46
C LEU A 44 9.90 -4.67 9.75
N LEU A 45 10.33 -5.54 10.66
CA LEU A 45 9.55 -5.91 11.85
C LEU A 45 9.23 -4.71 12.75
N LYS A 46 10.26 -3.93 13.10
CA LYS A 46 10.11 -2.74 13.95
C LYS A 46 9.20 -1.68 13.30
N PRO A 47 9.48 -1.17 12.09
CA PRO A 47 8.66 -0.14 11.50
C PRO A 47 7.23 -0.63 11.16
N ALA A 48 7.05 -1.90 10.79
CA ALA A 48 5.71 -2.46 10.59
C ALA A 48 4.91 -2.54 11.90
N ARG A 49 5.57 -2.88 13.03
CA ARG A 49 4.94 -2.89 14.36
C ARG A 49 4.59 -1.48 14.85
N GLU A 50 5.45 -0.50 14.59
CA GLU A 50 5.19 0.91 14.90
C GLU A 50 4.01 1.43 14.08
N LEU A 51 4.00 1.15 12.77
CA LEU A 51 2.90 1.54 11.88
C LEU A 51 1.57 0.89 12.26
N SER A 52 1.59 -0.39 12.67
CA SER A 52 0.38 -1.14 13.06
C SER A 52 -0.21 -0.71 14.40
N SER A 53 0.50 0.10 15.20
CA SER A 53 -0.04 0.69 16.42
C SER A 53 -1.12 1.75 16.16
N LYS A 54 -1.23 2.23 14.92
CA LYS A 54 -2.21 3.22 14.47
C LYS A 54 -3.09 2.63 13.36
N PRO A 55 -4.39 2.99 13.28
CA PRO A 55 -5.22 2.55 12.18
C PRO A 55 -4.79 3.24 10.87
N PRO A 56 -4.96 2.59 9.70
CA PRO A 56 -4.47 3.12 8.42
C PRO A 56 -4.97 4.51 8.01
N LYS A 57 -6.14 4.91 8.52
CA LYS A 57 -6.72 6.23 8.28
C LYS A 57 -5.94 7.37 8.95
N ASP A 58 -5.13 7.06 9.95
CA ASP A 58 -4.38 8.01 10.77
C ASP A 58 -2.86 7.96 10.44
N TRP A 59 -2.46 7.23 9.39
CA TRP A 59 -1.08 7.19 8.92
C TRP A 59 -0.74 8.50 8.21
N ASP A 60 0.43 9.04 8.53
CA ASP A 60 1.03 10.16 7.81
C ASP A 60 2.32 9.77 7.08
N ASP A 61 2.94 10.72 6.38
CA ASP A 61 4.19 10.50 5.68
C ASP A 61 5.32 10.06 6.62
N ASN A 62 5.35 10.52 7.88
CA ASN A 62 6.38 10.15 8.84
C ASN A 62 6.21 8.70 9.32
N ASP A 63 4.99 8.23 9.43
CA ASP A 63 4.67 6.83 9.75
C ASP A 63 5.10 5.89 8.61
N LEU A 64 4.91 6.31 7.36
CA LEU A 64 5.19 5.49 6.17
C LEU A 64 6.67 5.55 5.73
N MET A 65 7.33 6.69 5.89
CA MET A 65 8.68 6.94 5.36
C MET A 65 9.74 5.91 5.78
N PRO A 66 9.76 5.40 7.03
CA PRO A 66 10.71 4.36 7.43
C PRO A 66 10.61 3.09 6.58
N ILE A 67 9.38 2.63 6.30
CA ILE A 67 9.13 1.43 5.48
C ILE A 67 9.46 1.72 4.01
N VAL A 68 9.02 2.87 3.50
CA VAL A 68 9.30 3.28 2.11
C VAL A 68 10.80 3.33 1.85
N LYS A 69 11.60 3.90 2.76
CA LYS A 69 13.07 3.97 2.63
C LYS A 69 13.74 2.60 2.61
N LEU A 70 13.22 1.64 3.39
CA LEU A 70 13.74 0.27 3.39
C LEU A 70 13.47 -0.43 2.06
N LEU A 71 12.26 -0.25 1.51
CA LEU A 71 11.82 -0.91 0.27
C LEU A 71 12.29 -0.21 -1.01
N ALA A 72 12.63 1.07 -0.94
CA ALA A 72 13.04 1.86 -2.11
C ALA A 72 14.21 1.20 -2.86
N GLY A 73 13.98 0.88 -4.13
CA GLY A 73 14.96 0.25 -5.00
C GLY A 73 15.19 -1.24 -4.72
N ARG A 74 14.47 -1.87 -3.79
CA ARG A 74 14.62 -3.29 -3.45
C ARG A 74 13.42 -4.11 -3.93
N PRO A 75 13.55 -4.90 -5.02
CA PRO A 75 12.45 -5.69 -5.56
C PRO A 75 12.16 -6.98 -4.76
N TYR A 76 13.10 -7.43 -3.91
CA TYR A 76 13.01 -8.68 -3.19
C TYR A 76 13.20 -8.49 -1.68
N ILE A 77 12.46 -9.27 -0.89
CA ILE A 77 12.60 -9.37 0.57
C ILE A 77 13.01 -10.81 0.90
N ASP A 78 14.06 -10.96 1.70
CA ASP A 78 14.45 -12.24 2.26
C ASP A 78 13.61 -12.52 3.52
N GLY A 79 12.62 -13.39 3.35
CA GLY A 79 11.71 -13.81 4.42
C GLY A 79 12.28 -14.84 5.39
N ARG A 80 13.51 -15.32 5.19
CA ARG A 80 14.09 -16.38 6.04
C ARG A 80 14.51 -15.85 7.41
N GLY A 81 14.87 -14.56 7.51
CA GLY A 81 15.18 -13.87 8.76
C GLY A 81 16.45 -14.40 9.41
N ASP A 82 17.53 -13.62 9.35
CA ASP A 82 18.90 -14.01 9.70
C ASP A 82 19.37 -15.24 8.90
N GLN A 83 20.35 -15.04 8.02
CA GLN A 83 21.09 -16.17 7.48
C GLN A 83 21.81 -16.83 8.68
N PHE A 84 21.61 -18.15 8.83
CA PHE A 84 22.11 -19.11 9.82
C PHE A 84 21.12 -19.53 10.92
#